data_AF-A0A973P1P5-F1
#
_entry.id   AF-A0A973P1P5-F1
#
_cell.length_a   1.000
_cell.length_b   1.000
_cell.length_c   1.000
_cell.angle_alpha   90.00
_cell.angle_beta   90.00
_cell.angle_gamma   90.00
#
_symmetry.space_group_name_H-M   'P 1'
#
loop_
_entity.id
_entity.type
_entity.pdbx_description
1 polymer ?
#
loop_
_entity_poly.entity_id
_entity_poly.type
_entity_poly.pdbx_seq_one_letter_code
_entity_poly.pdbx_strand_id
1 'polypeptide(L)'
;MILSVCRDDLKGTWEVAKHSLHAHPDVFHRAHLVFESEVPALGVNEDLFVIAHGASIGDEGRPVIGDAHDALYLDAATFWENVKGIFPEGYQASIYISACESADPGPGLDFSFSEMFAVYVKSERSVNCRVYGHKGSVGGMIPLPDDDLWIEADVA
;
A
#
# COMPACT_ATOMS: atom_id res chain seq x y z
N MET A 1 7.66 -0.60 -8.28
CA MET A 1 6.61 -1.62 -8.49
C MET A 1 5.25 -1.16 -8.00
N ILE A 2 4.17 -1.54 -8.69
CA ILE A 2 2.78 -1.46 -8.19
C ILE A 2 2.32 -2.86 -7.74
N LEU A 3 1.70 -2.95 -6.56
CA LEU A 3 0.99 -4.12 -6.06
C LEU A 3 -0.50 -3.80 -5.96
N SER A 4 -1.31 -4.53 -6.73
CA SER A 4 -2.76 -4.48 -6.62
C SER A 4 -3.23 -5.55 -5.62
N VAL A 5 -3.77 -5.09 -4.50
CA VAL A 5 -4.28 -5.94 -3.42
C VAL A 5 -5.80 -6.01 -3.55
N CYS A 6 -6.27 -6.88 -4.45
CA CYS A 6 -7.68 -7.12 -4.73
C CYS A 6 -7.88 -8.57 -5.20
N ARG A 7 -9.07 -9.14 -4.98
CA ARG A 7 -9.40 -10.49 -5.50
C ARG A 7 -10.44 -10.45 -6.61
N ASP A 8 -11.43 -9.58 -6.52
CA ASP A 8 -12.53 -9.48 -7.47
C ASP A 8 -12.60 -8.11 -8.16
N ASP A 9 -12.01 -7.05 -7.59
CA ASP A 9 -11.90 -5.74 -8.26
C ASP A 9 -10.75 -5.64 -9.29
N LEU A 10 -10.66 -6.65 -10.16
CA LEU A 10 -9.72 -6.64 -11.28
C LEU A 10 -10.03 -5.53 -12.30
N LYS A 11 -11.25 -4.99 -12.30
CA LYS A 11 -11.66 -3.91 -13.22
C LYS A 11 -11.42 -2.51 -12.67
N GLY A 12 -11.30 -2.35 -11.36
CA GLY A 12 -10.96 -1.09 -10.71
C GLY A 12 -9.46 -1.02 -10.42
N THR A 13 -9.04 -1.51 -9.25
CA THR A 13 -7.65 -1.38 -8.77
C THR A 13 -6.59 -1.91 -9.76
N TRP A 14 -6.83 -3.06 -10.41
CA TRP A 14 -5.86 -3.60 -11.36
C TRP A 14 -5.79 -2.82 -12.69
N GLU A 15 -6.93 -2.37 -13.23
CA GLU A 15 -6.90 -1.50 -14.41
C GLU A 15 -6.24 -0.16 -14.10
N VAL A 16 -6.47 0.40 -12.90
CA VAL A 16 -5.77 1.60 -12.43
C VAL A 16 -4.26 1.37 -12.37
N ALA A 17 -3.81 0.22 -11.84
CA ALA A 17 -2.39 -0.13 -11.82
C ALA A 17 -1.79 -0.18 -13.24
N LYS A 18 -2.47 -0.86 -14.18
CA LYS A 18 -2.02 -0.97 -15.57
C LYS A 18 -2.02 0.37 -16.29
N HIS A 19 -3.04 1.19 -16.11
CA HIS A 19 -3.11 2.52 -16.72
C HIS A 19 -2.03 3.46 -16.14
N SER A 20 -1.81 3.45 -14.82
CA SER A 20 -0.75 4.25 -14.19
C SER A 20 0.63 3.84 -14.71
N LEU A 21 0.89 2.53 -14.79
CA LEU A 21 2.10 1.98 -15.42
C LEU A 21 2.29 2.42 -16.87
N HIS A 22 1.22 2.41 -17.66
CA HIS A 22 1.29 2.83 -19.06
C HIS A 22 1.52 4.34 -19.22
N ALA A 23 0.91 5.16 -18.37
CA ALA A 23 0.99 6.61 -18.42
C ALA A 23 2.35 7.14 -17.92
N HIS A 24 2.92 6.51 -16.89
CA HIS A 24 4.16 6.95 -16.23
C HIS A 24 5.14 5.77 -16.05
N PRO A 25 5.66 5.20 -17.15
CA PRO A 25 6.56 4.03 -17.09
C PRO A 25 7.94 4.35 -16.50
N ASP A 26 8.28 5.63 -16.35
CA ASP A 26 9.48 6.12 -15.69
C ASP A 26 9.37 6.05 -14.16
N VAL A 27 8.17 6.16 -13.62
CA VAL A 27 7.86 6.08 -12.19
C VAL A 27 7.46 4.67 -11.78
N PHE A 28 6.53 4.07 -12.51
CA PHE A 28 6.03 2.74 -12.26
C PHE A 28 6.69 1.77 -13.24
N HIS A 29 7.49 0.81 -12.75
CA HIS A 29 8.24 -0.07 -13.67
C HIS A 29 7.52 -1.39 -13.98
N ARG A 30 6.64 -1.83 -13.09
CA ARG A 30 5.92 -3.12 -13.17
C ARG A 30 4.72 -3.13 -12.23
N ALA A 31 3.71 -3.91 -12.55
CA ALA A 31 2.50 -4.08 -11.75
C ALA A 31 2.20 -5.58 -11.53
N HIS A 32 1.81 -5.95 -10.30
CA HIS A 32 1.49 -7.33 -9.94
C HIS A 32 0.20 -7.43 -9.11
N LEU A 33 -0.54 -8.52 -9.30
CA LEU A 33 -1.68 -8.92 -8.48
C LEU A 33 -1.22 -9.88 -7.38
N VAL A 34 -1.45 -9.51 -6.12
CA VAL A 34 -0.89 -10.23 -4.95
C VAL A 34 -1.45 -11.65 -4.78
N PHE A 35 -2.60 -11.98 -5.39
CA PHE A 35 -3.23 -13.31 -5.27
C PHE A 35 -3.23 -14.15 -6.55
N GLU A 36 -2.74 -13.61 -7.67
CA GLU A 36 -2.77 -14.33 -8.96
C GLU A 36 -1.43 -15.00 -9.28
N SER A 37 -0.33 -14.38 -8.91
CA SER A 37 1.02 -14.83 -9.25
C SER A 37 2.01 -14.53 -8.13
N GLU A 38 3.12 -15.27 -8.10
CA GLU A 38 4.25 -14.93 -7.25
C GLU A 38 4.73 -13.50 -7.57
N VAL A 39 4.78 -12.68 -6.53
CA VAL A 39 5.28 -11.30 -6.63
C VAL A 39 6.81 -11.33 -6.56
N PRO A 40 7.52 -10.80 -7.57
CA PRO A 40 8.97 -10.79 -7.55
C PRO A 40 9.52 -9.86 -6.46
N ALA A 41 10.73 -10.12 -6.00
CA ALA A 41 11.40 -9.25 -5.04
C ALA A 41 11.62 -7.83 -5.57
N LEU A 42 11.54 -6.85 -4.67
CA LEU A 42 11.84 -5.44 -4.92
C LEU A 42 13.35 -5.21 -5.04
N GLY A 43 13.73 -4.21 -5.84
CA GLY A 43 15.05 -3.61 -5.72
C GLY A 43 15.20 -2.84 -4.41
N VAL A 44 16.43 -2.73 -3.88
CA VAL A 44 16.71 -2.00 -2.63
C VAL A 44 16.24 -0.54 -2.68
N ASN A 45 16.33 0.08 -3.88
CA ASN A 45 15.93 1.47 -4.13
C ASN A 45 14.68 1.56 -5.04
N GLU A 46 13.91 0.48 -5.16
CA GLU A 46 12.70 0.49 -5.98
C GLU A 46 11.50 0.87 -5.14
N ASP A 47 10.84 1.99 -5.48
CA ASP A 47 9.62 2.41 -4.79
C ASP A 47 8.51 1.37 -4.96
N LEU A 48 7.75 1.15 -3.90
CA LEU A 48 6.59 0.29 -3.89
C LEU A 48 5.31 1.14 -3.82
N PHE A 49 4.38 0.90 -4.72
CA PHE A 49 3.03 1.46 -4.67
C PHE A 49 2.05 0.32 -4.39
N VAL A 50 1.27 0.43 -3.33
CA VAL A 50 0.21 -0.52 -2.98
C VAL A 50 -1.11 0.13 -3.34
N ILE A 51 -1.90 -0.49 -4.20
CA ILE A 51 -3.27 -0.05 -4.52
C ILE A 51 -4.27 -1.06 -3.96
N ALA A 52 -5.24 -0.56 -3.21
CA ALA A 52 -6.31 -1.34 -2.60
C ALA A 52 -7.53 -0.43 -2.35
N HIS A 53 -8.70 -1.00 -2.07
CA HIS A 53 -9.74 -0.21 -1.41
C HIS A 53 -9.36 0.00 0.06
N GLY A 54 -9.82 1.11 0.64
CA GLY A 54 -9.74 1.33 2.07
C GLY A 54 -11.04 0.93 2.75
N ALA A 55 -10.97 0.36 3.95
CA ALA A 55 -12.07 0.39 4.89
C ALA A 55 -11.59 1.05 6.18
N SER A 56 -12.29 2.10 6.62
CA SER A 56 -11.84 2.89 7.76
C SER A 56 -11.85 2.10 9.07
N ILE A 57 -12.60 1.00 9.15
CA ILE A 57 -12.68 0.11 10.32
C ILE A 57 -12.91 -1.34 9.83
N GLY A 58 -11.96 -2.25 10.08
CA GLY A 58 -12.16 -3.69 9.93
C GLY A 58 -12.93 -4.32 11.10
N ASP A 59 -13.27 -5.60 11.01
CA ASP A 59 -14.13 -6.32 11.97
C ASP A 59 -13.68 -6.23 13.45
N GLU A 60 -12.39 -6.01 13.71
CA GLU A 60 -11.81 -5.91 15.05
C GLU A 60 -11.52 -4.46 15.50
N GLY A 61 -12.03 -3.45 14.79
CA GLY A 61 -11.74 -2.06 15.13
C GLY A 61 -10.31 -1.64 14.77
N ARG A 62 -9.68 -2.28 13.78
CA ARG A 62 -8.33 -1.90 13.29
C ARG A 62 -8.40 -1.26 11.91
N PRO A 63 -7.45 -0.38 11.54
CA PRO A 63 -7.32 0.09 10.18
C PRO A 63 -6.98 -1.08 9.25
N VAL A 64 -7.67 -1.15 8.11
CA VAL A 64 -7.50 -2.24 7.13
C VAL A 64 -7.50 -1.69 5.71
N ILE A 65 -6.84 -2.42 4.80
CA ILE A 65 -6.96 -2.23 3.36
C ILE A 65 -7.49 -3.52 2.73
N GLY A 66 -8.10 -3.45 1.56
CA GLY A 66 -8.48 -4.64 0.81
C GLY A 66 -9.65 -4.42 -0.12
N ASP A 67 -10.61 -5.32 -0.10
CA ASP A 67 -11.69 -5.40 -1.08
C ASP A 67 -13.07 -5.25 -0.42
N ALA A 68 -13.80 -4.20 -0.82
CA ALA A 68 -15.10 -3.87 -0.24
C ALA A 68 -16.20 -4.87 -0.64
N HIS A 69 -16.05 -5.54 -1.79
CA HIS A 69 -17.07 -6.43 -2.34
C HIS A 69 -16.96 -7.88 -1.86
N ASP A 70 -15.73 -8.41 -1.77
CA ASP A 70 -15.47 -9.79 -1.29
C ASP A 70 -15.14 -9.87 0.21
N ALA A 71 -15.25 -8.76 0.95
CA ALA A 71 -14.96 -8.66 2.39
C ALA A 71 -13.55 -9.12 2.79
N LEU A 72 -12.58 -9.04 1.87
CA LEU A 72 -11.19 -9.26 2.20
C LEU A 72 -10.62 -7.98 2.79
N TYR A 73 -10.48 -7.95 4.10
CA TYR A 73 -9.83 -6.86 4.81
C TYR A 73 -8.55 -7.36 5.46
N LEU A 74 -7.43 -6.70 5.15
CA LEU A 74 -6.12 -7.00 5.71
C LEU A 74 -5.75 -5.87 6.66
N ASP A 75 -5.49 -6.21 7.92
CA ASP A 75 -4.76 -5.30 8.80
C ASP A 75 -3.27 -5.23 8.40
N ALA A 76 -2.55 -4.25 8.93
CA ALA A 76 -1.15 -4.03 8.55
C ALA A 76 -0.25 -5.23 8.84
N ALA A 77 -0.50 -5.96 9.93
CA ALA A 77 0.25 -7.16 10.31
C ALA A 77 0.04 -8.28 9.30
N THR A 78 -1.22 -8.56 8.95
CA THR A 78 -1.58 -9.60 7.98
C THR A 78 -1.05 -9.24 6.60
N PHE A 79 -1.19 -7.98 6.17
CA PHE A 79 -0.63 -7.53 4.92
C PHE A 79 0.89 -7.74 4.89
N TRP A 80 1.60 -7.30 5.95
CA TRP A 80 3.04 -7.48 6.09
C TRP A 80 3.46 -8.95 5.96
N GLU A 81 2.83 -9.87 6.68
CA GLU A 81 3.16 -11.30 6.60
C GLU A 81 3.06 -11.86 5.17
N ASN A 82 2.12 -11.35 4.37
CA ASN A 82 1.95 -11.77 2.98
C ASN A 82 2.98 -11.16 2.02
N VAL A 83 3.45 -9.93 2.28
CA VAL A 83 4.36 -9.24 1.35
C VAL A 83 5.81 -9.22 1.80
N LYS A 84 6.14 -9.51 3.07
CA LYS A 84 7.49 -9.34 3.62
C LYS A 84 8.59 -10.10 2.88
N GLY A 85 8.25 -11.17 2.17
CA GLY A 85 9.17 -11.95 1.34
C GLY A 85 9.69 -11.20 0.11
N ILE A 86 9.00 -10.16 -0.36
CA ILE A 86 9.42 -9.37 -1.53
C ILE A 86 10.42 -8.28 -1.16
N PHE A 87 10.52 -7.92 0.13
CA PHE A 87 11.37 -6.83 0.59
C PHE A 87 12.81 -7.33 0.79
N PRO A 88 13.80 -6.78 0.07
CA PRO A 88 15.20 -7.12 0.28
C PRO A 88 15.70 -6.58 1.64
N GLU A 89 16.76 -7.19 2.15
CA GLU A 89 17.49 -6.65 3.31
C GLU A 89 18.03 -5.24 2.99
N GLY A 90 17.87 -4.31 3.92
CA GLY A 90 18.37 -2.95 3.77
C GLY A 90 17.61 -2.08 2.77
N TYR A 91 16.36 -2.43 2.43
CA TYR A 91 15.46 -1.62 1.58
C TYR A 91 15.44 -0.13 1.98
N GLN A 92 15.58 0.79 1.02
CA GLN A 92 15.72 2.23 1.30
C GLN A 92 14.74 3.11 0.52
N ALA A 93 13.94 2.50 -0.36
CA ALA A 93 12.97 3.22 -1.16
C ALA A 93 11.72 3.59 -0.36
N SER A 94 10.83 4.31 -1.02
CA SER A 94 9.56 4.75 -0.47
C SER A 94 8.45 3.74 -0.75
N ILE A 95 7.50 3.63 0.16
CA ILE A 95 6.30 2.82 0.04
C ILE A 95 5.09 3.72 0.07
N TYR A 96 4.23 3.65 -0.93
CA TYR A 96 3.05 4.48 -1.10
C TYR A 96 1.78 3.63 -1.05
N ILE A 97 0.91 3.86 -0.07
CA ILE A 97 -0.31 3.07 0.15
C ILE A 97 -1.51 3.84 -0.37
N SER A 98 -1.84 3.62 -1.65
CA SER A 98 -3.01 4.15 -2.34
C SER A 98 -4.28 3.38 -1.97
N ALA A 99 -4.79 3.62 -0.77
CA ALA A 99 -6.09 3.14 -0.31
C ALA A 99 -6.81 4.26 0.45
N CYS A 100 -8.14 4.30 0.39
CA CYS A 100 -8.91 5.38 1.01
C CYS A 100 -8.56 5.47 2.49
N GLU A 101 -8.26 6.68 2.96
CA GLU A 101 -8.02 6.98 4.37
C GLU A 101 -6.86 6.17 4.97
N SER A 102 -5.91 5.66 4.16
CA SER A 102 -4.80 4.85 4.67
C SER A 102 -3.80 5.65 5.53
N ALA A 103 -3.82 6.98 5.40
CA ALA A 103 -3.12 7.92 6.28
C ALA A 103 -3.98 8.47 7.42
N ASP A 104 -5.29 8.22 7.43
CA ASP A 104 -6.19 8.77 8.44
C ASP A 104 -6.46 7.72 9.53
N PRO A 105 -6.28 8.04 10.82
CA PRO A 105 -6.74 7.17 11.90
C PRO A 105 -8.25 7.02 11.84
N GLY A 106 -8.74 5.78 11.90
CA GLY A 106 -10.18 5.51 11.95
C GLY A 106 -10.82 6.09 13.23
N PRO A 107 -12.15 6.25 13.27
CA PRO A 107 -12.85 6.76 14.45
C PRO A 107 -12.51 5.98 15.73
N GLY A 108 -11.91 6.65 16.71
CA GLY A 108 -11.52 6.05 17.98
C GLY A 108 -10.17 5.31 17.98
N LEU A 109 -9.38 5.46 16.91
CA LEU A 109 -8.04 4.90 16.78
C LEU A 109 -6.98 6.00 16.85
N ASP A 110 -5.84 5.66 17.46
CA ASP A 110 -4.70 6.57 17.59
C ASP A 110 -3.74 6.47 16.41
N PHE A 111 -3.96 5.53 15.48
CA PHE A 111 -3.06 5.23 14.37
C PHE A 111 -3.84 4.83 13.10
N SER A 112 -3.25 5.17 11.96
CA SER A 112 -3.67 4.80 10.60
C SER A 112 -3.08 3.46 10.16
N PHE A 113 -3.54 2.95 9.02
CA PHE A 113 -2.96 1.75 8.41
C PHE A 113 -1.48 1.97 8.06
N SER A 114 -1.15 3.12 7.47
CA SER A 114 0.21 3.44 7.02
C SER A 114 1.19 3.52 8.18
N GLU A 115 0.79 4.07 9.33
CA GLU A 115 1.60 4.10 10.55
C GLU A 115 1.87 2.71 11.10
N MET A 116 0.85 1.86 11.23
CA MET A 116 1.07 0.48 11.66
C MET A 116 1.96 -0.30 10.69
N PHE A 117 1.74 -0.15 9.39
CA PHE A 117 2.56 -0.82 8.39
C PHE A 117 4.02 -0.36 8.45
N ALA A 118 4.25 0.94 8.69
CA ALA A 118 5.58 1.49 8.86
C ALA A 118 6.35 0.85 10.03
N VAL A 119 5.69 0.54 11.16
CA VAL A 119 6.32 -0.17 12.29
C VAL A 119 6.90 -1.51 11.85
N TYR A 120 6.14 -2.31 11.09
CA TYR A 120 6.59 -3.62 10.63
C TYR A 120 7.76 -3.53 9.65
N VAL A 121 7.64 -2.71 8.61
CA VAL A 121 8.71 -2.59 7.61
C VAL A 121 10.00 -2.04 8.23
N LYS A 122 9.90 -1.00 9.07
CA LYS A 122 11.07 -0.36 9.68
C LYS A 122 11.77 -1.26 10.70
N SER A 123 11.02 -2.07 11.46
CA SER A 123 11.60 -2.98 12.46
C SER A 123 12.28 -4.20 11.84
N GLU A 124 11.80 -4.68 10.68
CA GLU A 124 12.27 -5.94 10.10
C GLU A 124 13.12 -5.82 8.82
N ARG A 125 13.08 -4.67 8.12
CA ARG A 125 13.84 -4.51 6.87
C ARG A 125 14.80 -3.35 6.89
N SER A 126 14.34 -2.17 7.29
CA SER A 126 15.17 -0.97 7.30
C SER A 126 14.47 0.22 7.94
N VAL A 127 15.12 0.83 8.93
CA VAL A 127 14.64 2.08 9.54
C VAL A 127 14.64 3.28 8.59
N ASN A 128 15.34 3.18 7.45
CA ASN A 128 15.51 4.27 6.49
C ASN A 128 14.42 4.30 5.41
N CYS A 129 13.56 3.28 5.31
CA CYS A 129 12.46 3.32 4.35
C CYS A 129 11.39 4.32 4.81
N ARG A 130 10.75 4.97 3.83
CA ARG A 130 9.65 5.90 4.08
C ARG A 130 8.34 5.24 3.69
N VAL A 131 7.31 5.42 4.49
CA VAL A 131 5.98 4.86 4.23
C VAL A 131 4.99 6.01 4.19
N TYR A 132 4.16 6.04 3.16
CA TYR A 132 3.18 7.07 2.90
C TYR A 132 1.80 6.44 2.80
N GLY A 133 0.81 7.05 3.46
CA GLY A 133 -0.60 6.78 3.22
C GLY A 133 -1.23 7.86 2.36
N HIS A 134 -2.42 7.58 1.84
CA HIS A 134 -3.26 8.53 1.12
C HIS A 134 -4.30 9.10 2.09
N LYS A 135 -4.39 10.43 2.15
CA LYS A 135 -5.41 11.13 2.92
C LYS A 135 -6.75 11.22 2.19
N GLY A 136 -7.84 10.86 2.85
CA GLY A 136 -9.18 10.92 2.28
C GLY A 136 -9.43 9.88 1.18
N SER A 137 -10.35 10.17 0.27
CA SER A 137 -10.79 9.22 -0.75
C SER A 137 -9.81 9.14 -1.93
N VAL A 138 -9.48 7.93 -2.36
CA VAL A 138 -8.72 7.68 -3.59
C VAL A 138 -9.67 7.68 -4.78
N GLY A 139 -9.26 8.31 -5.87
CA GLY A 139 -9.95 8.23 -7.15
C GLY A 139 -9.00 8.49 -8.32
N GLY A 140 -9.24 7.84 -9.45
CA GLY A 140 -8.42 8.02 -10.66
C GLY A 140 -7.14 7.19 -10.67
N MET A 141 -6.07 7.75 -11.22
CA MET A 141 -4.75 7.11 -11.31
C MET A 141 -4.02 7.13 -9.96
N ILE A 142 -2.99 6.30 -9.80
CA ILE A 142 -2.11 6.36 -8.62
C ILE A 142 -1.39 7.72 -8.65
N PRO A 143 -1.44 8.53 -7.56
CA PRO A 143 -0.72 9.79 -7.50
C PRO A 143 0.79 9.60 -7.67
N LEU A 144 1.47 10.60 -8.24
CA LEU A 144 2.93 10.57 -8.37
C LEU A 144 3.62 10.79 -7.01
N PRO A 145 4.87 10.37 -6.83
CA PRO A 145 5.62 10.51 -5.57
C PRO A 145 5.66 11.92 -4.95
N ASP A 146 5.56 12.95 -5.78
CA ASP A 146 5.61 14.36 -5.39
C ASP A 146 4.23 14.99 -5.12
N ASP A 147 3.17 14.20 -5.23
CA ASP A 147 1.79 14.61 -4.97
C ASP A 147 1.56 14.87 -3.47
N ASP A 148 0.80 15.92 -3.15
CA ASP A 148 0.54 16.37 -1.77
C ASP A 148 -0.51 15.52 -1.04
N LEU A 149 -1.14 14.59 -1.75
CA LEU A 149 -2.03 13.57 -1.18
C LEU A 149 -1.28 12.52 -0.34
N TRP A 150 0.04 12.39 -0.52
CA TRP A 150 0.87 11.49 0.25
C TRP A 150 1.24 12.06 1.61
N ILE A 151 0.79 11.39 2.66
CA ILE A 151 1.16 11.73 4.04
C ILE A 151 2.14 10.68 4.55
N GLU A 152 3.34 11.12 4.90
CA GLU A 152 4.33 10.23 5.50
C GLU A 152 3.85 9.76 6.87
N ALA A 153 3.93 8.45 7.10
CA ALA A 153 3.65 7.82 8.37
C ALA A 153 4.71 8.23 9.41
N ASP A 154 4.27 8.93 10.45
CA ASP A 154 5.10 9.32 11.58
C ASP A 154 5.05 8.23 12.66
N VAL A 155 6.12 7.46 12.76
CA VAL A 155 6.28 6.41 13.78
C VAL A 155 7.39 6.85 14.70
N ALA A 156 6.98 7.39 15.86
CA ALA A 156 7.85 7.84 16.95
C ALA A 156 8.51 6.69 17.72
#